data_AF-A0A9Q1RG80-F1
#
_entry.id   AF-A0A9Q1RG80-F1
#
_cell.length_a   1.000
_cell.length_b   1.000
_cell.length_c   1.000
_cell.angle_alpha   90.00
_cell.angle_beta   90.00
_cell.angle_gamma   90.00
#
_symmetry.space_group_name_H-M   'P 1'
#
loop_
_entity.id
_entity.type
_entity.pdbx_description
1 polymer ?
#
loop_
_entity_poly.entity_id
_entity_poly.type
_entity_poly.pdbx_seq_one_letter_code
_entity_poly.pdbx_strand_id
1 'polypeptide(L)'
;MPVKFFTRLPTHPPFDVIRETNEVEIMFSIPSTPRCDNGTYWMVDNPDMTARGTRFVVTSAIKIAPNIWFNIEKLSKTSPFYKLRHCPSRSICPTCPCSDVGLTILKGYRRLALTNQPFMVVFKKVQKSTDA
;
A
#
# COMPACT_ATOMS: atom_id res chain seq x y z
N MET A 1 -9.10 8.69 -5.01
CA MET A 1 -8.74 9.44 -3.79
C MET A 1 -7.22 9.60 -3.74
N PRO A 2 -6.68 10.77 -3.38
CA PRO A 2 -5.24 10.98 -3.22
C PRO A 2 -4.66 10.09 -2.11
N VAL A 3 -3.40 9.70 -2.26
CA VAL A 3 -2.66 8.95 -1.22
C VAL A 3 -1.43 9.74 -0.74
N LYS A 4 -1.00 9.46 0.49
CA LYS A 4 0.28 9.90 1.05
C LYS A 4 1.13 8.69 1.42
N PHE A 5 2.44 8.85 1.32
CA PHE A 5 3.43 7.85 1.66
C PHE A 5 4.28 8.33 2.83
N PHE A 6 4.60 7.42 3.75
CA PHE A 6 5.51 7.68 4.87
C PHE A 6 6.54 6.57 4.91
N THR A 7 7.82 6.92 5.02
CA THR A 7 8.91 5.93 5.14
C THR A 7 9.21 5.68 6.60
N ARG A 8 9.34 4.41 7.00
CA ARG A 8 9.65 4.08 8.39
C ARG A 8 11.05 4.51 8.81
N LEU A 9 12.01 4.46 7.89
CA LEU A 9 13.42 4.81 8.11
C LEU A 9 14.04 5.29 6.79
N PRO A 10 14.09 6.59 6.51
CA PRO A 10 14.75 7.06 5.30
C PRO A 10 16.26 6.89 5.49
N THR A 11 16.86 5.99 4.70
CA THR A 11 18.24 5.53 4.93
C THR A 11 19.30 6.54 4.50
N HIS A 12 18.97 7.45 3.58
CA HIS A 12 19.87 8.48 3.07
C HIS A 12 19.12 9.76 2.67
N PRO A 13 19.75 10.95 2.80
CA PRO A 13 19.20 12.19 2.28
C PRO A 13 18.92 12.16 0.76
N PRO A 14 17.98 12.99 0.26
CA PRO A 14 17.05 13.78 1.04
C PRO A 14 15.91 12.91 1.62
N PHE A 15 15.49 13.21 2.85
CA PHE A 15 14.57 12.36 3.63
C PHE A 15 13.09 12.51 3.23
N ASP A 16 12.78 13.45 2.34
CA ASP A 16 11.45 13.70 1.78
C ASP A 16 11.20 12.92 0.47
N VAL A 17 12.16 12.08 0.04
CA VAL A 17 12.06 11.24 -1.15
C VAL A 17 11.75 9.79 -0.78
N ILE A 18 10.67 9.28 -1.38
CA ILE A 18 10.35 7.85 -1.34
C ILE A 18 11.22 7.10 -2.35
N ARG A 19 11.98 6.11 -1.87
CA ARG A 19 12.85 5.25 -2.69
C ARG A 19 12.30 3.83 -2.74
N GLU A 20 12.63 3.09 -3.80
CA GLU A 20 12.19 1.70 -3.98
C GLU A 20 12.71 0.75 -2.89
N THR A 21 13.83 1.11 -2.25
CA THR A 21 14.41 0.36 -1.11
C THR A 21 13.65 0.55 0.21
N ASN A 22 12.69 1.48 0.26
CA ASN A 22 12.03 1.82 1.52
C ASN A 22 10.80 0.94 1.75
N GLU A 23 10.58 0.57 3.01
CA GLU A 23 9.25 0.17 3.49
C GLU A 23 8.41 1.43 3.70
N VAL A 24 7.23 1.46 3.08
CA VAL A 24 6.31 2.59 3.11
C VAL A 24 4.98 2.24 3.75
N GLU A 25 4.46 3.18 4.53
CA GLU A 25 3.07 3.23 4.95
C GLU A 25 2.29 4.05 3.91
N ILE A 26 1.10 3.58 3.54
CA ILE A 26 0.22 4.24 2.58
C ILE A 26 -1.04 4.67 3.32
N MET A 27 -1.54 5.88 3.07
CA MET A 27 -2.86 6.29 3.55
C MET A 27 -3.62 7.04 2.47
N PHE A 28 -4.96 7.03 2.54
CA PHE A 28 -5.76 8.01 1.83
C PHE A 28 -5.66 9.39 2.49
N SER A 29 -5.39 10.42 1.68
CA SER A 29 -5.38 11.82 2.11
C SER A 29 -6.78 12.43 1.97
N ILE A 30 -7.70 11.92 2.78
CA ILE A 30 -9.06 12.45 2.90
C ILE A 30 -9.25 13.03 4.31
N PRO A 31 -10.12 14.05 4.49
CA PRO A 31 -10.50 14.50 5.82
C PRO A 31 -11.07 13.32 6.61
N SER A 32 -10.62 13.13 7.84
CA SER A 32 -11.25 12.19 8.77
C SER A 32 -12.67 12.69 9.02
N THR A 33 -13.65 12.11 8.33
CA THR A 33 -15.06 12.42 8.62
C THR A 33 -15.48 11.63 9.85
N PRO A 34 -16.40 12.15 10.69
CA PRO A 34 -16.92 11.43 11.86
C PRO A 34 -17.61 10.09 11.56
N ARG A 35 -17.82 9.77 10.27
CA ARG A 35 -18.42 8.50 9.82
C ARG A 35 -17.39 7.44 9.43
N CYS A 36 -16.11 7.80 9.36
CA CYS A 36 -15.01 6.92 8.99
C CYS A 36 -13.99 6.84 10.13
N ASP A 37 -14.42 6.33 11.28
CA ASP A 37 -13.55 6.08 12.44
C ASP A 37 -12.52 4.96 12.17
N ASN A 38 -12.70 4.22 11.07
CA ASN A 38 -11.85 3.11 10.64
C ASN A 38 -10.49 3.56 10.07
N GLY A 39 -10.16 4.86 10.12
CA GLY A 39 -8.89 5.41 9.65
C GLY A 39 -8.62 5.21 8.16
N THR A 40 -7.47 5.73 7.69
CA THR A 40 -7.17 5.79 6.25
C THR A 40 -5.88 5.07 5.86
N TYR A 41 -5.19 4.45 6.82
CA TYR A 41 -3.96 3.70 6.55
C TYR A 41 -4.28 2.39 5.85
N TRP A 42 -3.50 2.04 4.85
CA TRP A 42 -3.63 0.76 4.17
C TRP A 42 -2.90 -0.31 4.96
N MET A 43 -3.52 -1.48 5.10
CA MET A 43 -2.89 -2.67 5.64
C MET A 43 -3.37 -3.92 4.90
N VAL A 44 -2.57 -4.97 4.96
CA VAL A 44 -2.98 -6.31 4.53
C VAL A 44 -3.75 -6.99 5.65
N ASP A 45 -4.99 -7.39 5.38
CA ASP A 45 -5.84 -8.07 6.34
C ASP A 45 -5.49 -9.58 6.47
N ASN A 46 -6.09 -10.21 7.46
CA ASN A 46 -6.10 -11.66 7.59
C ASN A 46 -6.78 -12.32 6.38
N PRO A 47 -6.49 -13.61 6.10
CA PRO A 47 -7.14 -14.35 5.03
C PRO A 47 -8.68 -14.32 5.16
N ASP A 48 -9.36 -13.84 4.11
CA ASP A 48 -10.82 -13.87 4.04
C ASP A 48 -11.29 -15.26 3.61
N MET A 49 -11.85 -16.01 4.56
CA MET A 49 -12.34 -17.37 4.32
C MET A 49 -13.51 -17.43 3.34
N THR A 50 -14.29 -16.36 3.21
CA THR A 50 -15.38 -16.28 2.23
C THR A 50 -14.85 -16.02 0.80
N ALA A 51 -13.59 -15.59 0.69
CA ALA A 51 -12.89 -15.34 -0.56
C ALA A 51 -11.68 -16.27 -0.76
N ARG A 52 -11.82 -17.55 -0.40
CA ARG A 52 -10.79 -18.60 -0.59
C ARG A 52 -9.43 -18.26 0.07
N GLY A 53 -9.45 -17.60 1.22
CA GLY A 53 -8.25 -17.20 1.94
C GLY A 53 -7.51 -16.00 1.33
N THR A 54 -8.16 -15.24 0.43
CA THR A 54 -7.56 -14.04 -0.16
C THR A 54 -7.24 -13.03 0.93
N ARG A 55 -6.02 -12.47 0.91
CA ARG A 55 -5.62 -11.39 1.80
C ARG A 55 -5.81 -10.06 1.09
N PHE A 56 -6.79 -9.28 1.55
CA PHE A 56 -7.12 -7.99 0.94
C PHE A 56 -6.28 -6.85 1.52
N VAL A 57 -6.09 -5.79 0.72
CA VAL A 57 -5.63 -4.51 1.22
C VAL A 57 -6.86 -3.70 1.67
N VAL A 58 -6.88 -3.35 2.94
CA VAL A 58 -8.00 -2.67 3.62
C VAL A 58 -7.51 -1.38 4.29
N THR A 59 -8.45 -0.52 4.70
CA THR A 59 -8.14 0.66 5.50
C THR A 59 -8.27 0.37 7.00
N SER A 60 -7.39 0.95 7.81
CA SER A 60 -7.38 0.83 9.27
C SER A 60 -6.96 2.15 9.95
N ALA A 61 -7.48 2.36 11.16
CA ALA A 61 -7.06 3.42 12.08
C ALA A 61 -5.83 3.02 12.87
N ILE A 62 -5.63 1.73 13.06
CA ILE A 62 -4.56 1.16 13.86
C ILE A 62 -3.46 0.68 12.91
N LYS A 63 -2.24 1.16 13.14
CA LYS A 63 -1.05 0.69 12.44
C LYS A 63 -0.58 -0.61 13.07
N ILE A 64 -0.76 -1.72 12.36
CA ILE A 64 -0.30 -3.04 12.82
C ILE A 64 0.89 -3.47 11.95
N ALA A 65 2.06 -3.51 12.57
CA ALA A 65 3.24 -4.12 11.98
C ALA A 65 3.10 -5.66 11.97
N PRO A 66 3.54 -6.36 10.92
CA PRO A 66 4.13 -5.84 9.68
C PRO A 66 3.10 -5.48 8.59
N ASN A 67 1.81 -5.70 8.82
CA ASN A 67 0.74 -5.63 7.83
C ASN A 67 0.56 -4.26 7.15
N ILE A 68 1.00 -3.18 7.80
CA ILE A 68 0.90 -1.79 7.30
C ILE A 68 2.00 -1.42 6.29
N TRP A 69 3.04 -2.24 6.13
CA TRP A 69 4.18 -1.92 5.27
C TRP A 69 4.05 -2.50 3.87
N PHE A 70 4.39 -1.66 2.91
CA PHE A 70 4.44 -1.98 1.50
C PHE A 70 5.79 -1.56 0.92
N ASN A 71 6.13 -2.11 -0.23
CA ASN A 71 7.25 -1.68 -1.06
C ASN A 71 6.69 -1.18 -2.39
N ILE A 72 7.34 -0.15 -2.93
CA ILE A 72 7.08 0.37 -4.27
C ILE A 72 8.26 -0.07 -5.12
N GLU A 73 8.02 -0.96 -6.08
CA GLU A 73 9.08 -1.50 -6.93
C GLU A 73 8.81 -1.11 -8.39
N LYS A 74 9.86 -0.77 -9.14
CA LYS A 74 9.73 -0.61 -10.58
C LYS A 74 9.41 -1.95 -11.22
N LEU A 75 8.46 -1.98 -12.15
CA LEU A 75 8.06 -3.23 -12.81
C LEU A 75 9.19 -3.80 -13.67
N SER A 76 9.92 -2.92 -14.38
CA SER A 76 11.13 -3.27 -15.12
C SER A 76 11.99 -2.02 -15.33
N LYS A 77 13.28 -2.19 -15.64
CA LYS A 77 14.21 -1.06 -15.85
C LYS A 77 13.72 -0.07 -16.91
N THR A 78 13.06 -0.56 -17.95
CA THR A 78 12.59 0.21 -19.12
C THR A 78 11.13 0.68 -19.02
N SER A 79 10.38 0.20 -18.03
CA SER A 79 8.96 0.52 -17.87
C SER A 79 8.74 1.79 -17.04
N PRO A 80 7.78 2.66 -17.38
CA PRO A 80 7.37 3.77 -16.51
C PRO A 80 6.49 3.31 -15.33
N PHE A 81 6.10 2.03 -15.29
CA PHE A 81 5.17 1.50 -14.31
C PHE A 81 5.87 1.01 -13.05
N TYR A 82 5.19 1.22 -11.93
CA TYR A 82 5.52 0.65 -10.64
C TYR A 82 4.51 -0.43 -10.27
N LYS A 83 4.87 -1.24 -9.28
CA LYS A 83 3.98 -2.16 -8.59
C LYS A 83 4.09 -1.98 -7.08
N LEU A 84 3.03 -2.33 -6.38
CA LEU A 84 3.03 -2.44 -4.93
C LEU A 84 3.28 -3.89 -4.53
N ARG A 85 4.08 -4.09 -3.50
CA ARG A 85 4.38 -5.39 -2.92
C ARG A 85 4.22 -5.35 -1.41
N HIS A 86 3.75 -6.44 -0.83
CA HIS A 86 3.83 -6.64 0.61
C HIS A 86 4.91 -7.68 0.88
N CYS A 87 6.07 -7.22 1.36
CA CYS A 87 7.22 -8.06 1.68
C CYS A 87 7.96 -7.44 2.87
N PRO A 88 7.38 -7.54 4.08
CA PRO A 88 8.01 -6.95 5.25
C PRO A 88 9.37 -7.60 5.53
N SER A 89 10.29 -6.82 6.10
CA SER A 89 11.64 -7.28 6.42
C SER A 89 11.63 -8.60 7.20
N ARG A 90 12.50 -9.52 6.81
CA ARG A 90 12.71 -10.81 7.49
C ARG A 90 13.14 -10.65 8.95
N SER A 91 13.76 -9.52 9.32
CA SER A 91 14.10 -9.23 10.71
C SER A 91 12.88 -9.00 11.60
N ILE A 92 11.75 -8.62 11.01
CA ILE A 92 10.50 -8.32 11.73
C ILE A 92 9.52 -9.47 11.60
N CYS A 93 9.48 -10.10 10.43
CA CYS A 93 8.68 -11.29 10.21
C CYS A 93 9.48 -12.32 9.40
N PRO A 94 10.17 -13.26 10.08
CA PRO A 94 11.01 -14.25 9.42
C PRO A 94 10.25 -15.18 8.47
N THR A 95 8.97 -15.42 8.73
CA THR A 95 8.13 -16.37 7.99
C THR A 95 7.07 -15.71 7.11
N CYS A 96 6.99 -14.38 7.06
CA CYS A 96 5.99 -13.71 6.25
C CYS A 96 6.22 -13.97 4.76
N PRO A 97 5.22 -14.46 4.01
CA PRO A 97 5.33 -14.61 2.58
C PRO A 97 5.32 -13.23 1.91
N CYS A 98 6.13 -13.09 0.88
CA CYS A 98 6.13 -11.90 0.03
C CYS A 98 5.18 -12.09 -1.13
N SER A 99 4.37 -11.08 -1.44
CA SER A 99 3.43 -11.13 -2.55
C SER A 99 3.21 -9.77 -3.18
N ASP A 100 3.13 -9.75 -4.50
CA ASP A 100 2.72 -8.56 -5.24
C ASP A 100 1.22 -8.27 -5.01
N VAL A 101 0.90 -6.98 -4.89
CA VAL A 101 -0.47 -6.49 -4.79
C VAL A 101 -1.06 -6.43 -6.20
N GLY A 102 -2.18 -7.11 -6.39
CA GLY A 102 -2.94 -7.14 -7.63
C GLY A 102 -4.41 -6.77 -7.42
N LEU A 103 -5.24 -7.07 -8.42
CA LEU A 103 -6.68 -6.85 -8.38
C LEU A 103 -7.45 -8.16 -8.33
N THR A 104 -8.45 -8.23 -7.45
CA THR A 104 -9.44 -9.29 -7.38
C THR A 104 -10.84 -8.68 -7.48
N ILE A 105 -11.79 -9.39 -8.11
CA ILE A 105 -13.20 -8.98 -8.10
C ILE A 105 -13.89 -9.64 -6.91
N LEU A 106 -14.45 -8.83 -6.00
CA LEU A 106 -15.28 -9.32 -4.91
C LEU A 106 -16.55 -8.46 -4.84
N LYS A 107 -17.72 -9.11 -4.91
CA LYS A 107 -19.04 -8.44 -4.87
C LYS A 107 -19.16 -7.29 -5.90
N GLY A 108 -18.60 -7.48 -7.10
CA GLY A 108 -18.63 -6.48 -8.18
C GLY A 108 -17.58 -5.36 -8.06
N TYR A 109 -16.82 -5.29 -6.97
CA TYR A 109 -15.77 -4.28 -6.78
C TYR A 109 -14.39 -4.86 -7.12
N ARG A 110 -13.57 -4.05 -7.80
CA ARG A 110 -12.13 -4.33 -7.98
C ARG A 110 -11.41 -3.97 -6.67
N ARG A 111 -11.00 -4.99 -5.93
CA ARG A 111 -10.28 -4.86 -4.66
C ARG A 111 -8.80 -5.15 -4.84
N LEU A 112 -7.98 -4.40 -4.12
CA LEU A 112 -6.55 -4.70 -4.00
C LEU A 112 -6.37 -5.91 -3.08
N ALA A 113 -5.53 -6.85 -3.49
CA ALA A 113 -5.25 -8.07 -2.74
C ALA A 113 -3.84 -8.60 -3.02
N LEU A 114 -3.33 -9.44 -2.13
CA LEU A 114 -2.12 -10.22 -2.38
C LEU A 114 -2.45 -11.35 -3.36
N THR A 115 -2.03 -11.18 -4.61
CA THR A 115 -2.35 -12.11 -5.71
C THR A 115 -1.11 -12.69 -6.37
N ASN A 116 0.07 -12.12 -6.07
CA ASN A 116 1.30 -12.36 -6.80
C ASN A 116 1.21 -12.04 -8.32
N GLN A 117 0.18 -11.28 -8.73
CA GLN A 117 0.02 -10.73 -10.06
C GLN A 117 0.01 -9.20 -9.94
N PRO A 118 1.11 -8.51 -10.25
CA PRO A 118 1.25 -7.10 -9.92
C PRO A 118 0.27 -6.23 -10.71
N PHE A 119 -0.46 -5.37 -10.00
CA PHE A 119 -1.22 -4.30 -10.64
C PHE A 119 -0.30 -3.12 -10.93
N MET A 120 -0.18 -2.79 -12.23
CA MET A 120 0.70 -1.72 -12.70
C MET A 120 0.11 -0.34 -12.40
N VAL A 121 0.90 0.53 -11.78
CA VAL A 121 0.49 1.88 -11.40
C VAL A 121 1.51 2.93 -11.85
N VAL A 122 1.02 4.16 -12.02
CA VAL A 122 1.82 5.39 -12.14
C VAL A 122 1.36 6.39 -11.08
N PHE A 123 2.29 7.17 -10.53
CA PHE A 123 1.97 8.17 -9.51
C PHE A 123 1.80 9.55 -10.14
N LYS A 124 0.58 10.08 -10.09
CA LYS A 124 0.28 11.46 -10.50
C LYS A 124 0.17 12.35 -9.27
N LYS A 125 1.02 13.37 -9.18
CA LYS A 125 0.95 14.38 -8.12
C LYS A 125 -0.37 15.14 -8.22
N VAL A 126 -1.08 15.23 -7.10
CA VAL A 126 -2.29 16.06 -7.01
C VAL A 126 -1.85 17.52 -7.00
N GLN A 127 -2.37 18.31 -7.93
CA GLN A 127 -2.21 19.76 -7.90
C GLN A 127 -3.09 20.32 -6.77
N LYS A 128 -2.54 21.19 -5.92
CA LYS A 128 -3.40 22.03 -5.09
C LYS A 128 -4.16 22.95 -6.05
N SER A 129 -5.50 22.91 -6.06
CA SER A 129 -6.25 24.03 -6.63
C SER A 129 -5.98 25.23 -5.74
N THR A 130 -5.29 26.23 -6.27
CA THR A 130 -5.19 27.54 -5.64
C THR A 130 -6.47 28.30 -5.95
N ASP A 131 -7.61 27.80 -5.47
CA ASP A 131 -8.86 28.56 -5.51
C ASP A 131 -9.08 29.09 -4.10
N ALA A 132 -8.84 30.40 -3.99
CA ALA A 132 -9.13 31.26 -2.85
C ALA A 132 -10.63 31.54 -2.75
#